data_AF-A0A1Y1SHW3-F1
#
_entry.id   AF-A0A1Y1SHW3-F1
#
_cell.length_a   1.000
_cell.length_b   1.000
_cell.length_c   1.000
_cell.angle_alpha   90.00
_cell.angle_beta   90.00
_cell.angle_gamma   90.00
#
_symmetry.space_group_name_H-M   'P 1'
#
loop_
_entity.id
_entity.type
_entity.pdbx_description
1 polymer ?
#
loop_
_entity_poly.entity_id
_entity_poly.type
_entity_poly.pdbx_seq_one_letter_code
_entity_poly.pdbx_strand_id
1 'polypeptide(L)'
;MTVLRISSAALVLAACGLGGCFGSDDSASSGGAAQASSKASSKVEACLRKAMPEPCTLLQHAGAEGLYPDDLTFTPQEYGGQVSCTASWSAGREQEIKAGAMTFSGPVDDTVELNGIRELSDDLERASNMFAAQHRTRSDEEKARLAETAAEAARNEVGDQHKDMATDLASKFVNAIEYKAIDGVGDAAAWGGVGRFKQLAVRAGRMAFQVRMTRSNEEPQVIADSVQLAKAVIEGCQ
;
A
#
# COMPACT_ATOMS: atom_id res chain seq x y z
N MET A 1 35.90 -8.40 0.22
CA MET A 1 34.73 -7.82 0.91
C MET A 1 33.49 -8.36 0.23
N THR A 2 32.87 -9.37 0.83
CA THR A 2 31.75 -10.11 0.23
C THR A 2 30.46 -9.43 0.66
N VAL A 3 29.76 -8.81 -0.29
CA VAL A 3 28.46 -8.17 -0.06
C VAL A 3 27.44 -9.27 0.22
N LEU A 4 26.96 -9.37 1.46
CA LEU A 4 25.82 -10.22 1.80
C LEU A 4 24.58 -9.66 1.09
N ARG A 5 24.21 -10.27 -0.03
CA ARG A 5 22.87 -10.14 -0.61
C ARG A 5 21.92 -10.93 0.30
N ILE A 6 21.26 -10.23 1.23
CA ILE A 6 20.14 -10.78 1.97
C ILE A 6 18.98 -10.87 0.95
N SER A 7 18.75 -12.05 0.40
CA SER A 7 17.62 -12.35 -0.47
C SER A 7 16.32 -12.05 0.26
N SER A 8 15.49 -11.20 -0.33
CA SER A 8 14.20 -10.66 0.14
C SER A 8 13.07 -11.71 0.29
N ALA A 9 13.38 -12.95 0.64
CA ALA A 9 12.45 -14.09 0.57
C ALA A 9 11.67 -14.40 1.87
N ALA A 10 11.83 -13.63 2.96
CA ALA A 10 11.33 -14.03 4.28
C ALA A 10 10.37 -13.04 4.96
N LEU A 11 9.61 -12.23 4.21
CA LEU A 11 8.80 -11.16 4.83
C LEU A 11 7.38 -11.03 4.26
N VAL A 12 6.72 -12.16 3.98
CA VAL A 12 5.30 -12.18 3.60
C VAL A 12 4.54 -13.25 4.38
N LEU A 13 4.14 -12.85 5.59
CA LEU A 13 3.10 -13.49 6.39
C LEU A 13 2.13 -12.41 6.87
N ALA A 14 1.39 -11.81 5.94
CA ALA A 14 0.19 -11.01 6.26
C ALA A 14 -0.81 -10.93 5.10
N ALA A 15 -0.82 -11.93 4.22
CA ALA A 15 -1.81 -12.06 3.15
C ALA A 15 -2.37 -13.49 3.15
N CYS A 16 -3.06 -13.87 4.23
CA CYS A 16 -3.95 -15.02 4.24
C CYS A 16 -5.19 -14.64 5.03
N GLY A 17 -6.34 -14.68 4.35
CA GLY A 17 -7.63 -14.34 4.90
C GLY A 17 -8.03 -15.29 6.03
N LEU A 18 -8.51 -14.70 7.11
CA LEU A 18 -9.42 -15.35 8.05
C LEU A 18 -10.81 -14.81 7.76
N GLY A 19 -11.53 -15.58 6.95
CA GLY A 19 -12.96 -15.39 6.76
C GLY A 19 -13.73 -15.76 8.03
N GLY A 20 -14.85 -15.06 8.23
CA GLY A 20 -15.93 -15.46 9.13
C GLY A 20 -15.95 -14.73 10.47
N CYS A 21 -16.84 -13.75 10.61
CA CYS A 21 -17.97 -13.79 11.54
C CYS A 21 -18.94 -12.63 11.28
N PHE A 22 -20.23 -12.96 11.30
CA PHE A 22 -21.40 -12.16 10.93
C PHE A 22 -21.80 -11.10 11.97
N GLY A 23 -22.62 -10.13 11.52
CA GLY A 23 -23.47 -9.29 12.36
C GLY A 23 -24.13 -8.17 11.56
N SER A 24 -25.23 -8.48 10.86
CA SER A 24 -26.09 -7.51 10.15
C SER A 24 -26.90 -6.67 11.13
N ASP A 25 -27.14 -5.39 10.79
CA ASP A 25 -28.41 -4.72 11.03
C ASP A 25 -28.60 -3.53 10.07
N ASP A 26 -29.84 -3.44 9.54
CA ASP A 26 -30.30 -2.64 8.42
C ASP A 26 -30.54 -1.15 8.71
N SER A 27 -30.50 -0.36 7.62
CA SER A 27 -31.42 0.75 7.24
C SER A 27 -30.83 2.17 7.16
N ALA A 28 -30.72 2.71 5.93
CA ALA A 28 -31.66 3.74 5.41
C ALA A 28 -31.10 4.47 4.16
N SER A 29 -31.99 4.62 3.18
CA SER A 29 -31.79 5.17 1.83
C SER A 29 -31.71 6.71 1.78
N SER A 30 -30.81 7.25 0.92
CA SER A 30 -31.04 8.55 0.26
C SER A 30 -30.52 8.55 -1.19
N GLY A 31 -31.43 8.32 -2.14
CA GLY A 31 -31.17 8.35 -3.57
C GLY A 31 -31.19 9.77 -4.14
N GLY A 32 -30.10 10.17 -4.78
CA GLY A 32 -30.03 11.43 -5.54
C GLY A 32 -28.61 11.77 -6.00
N ALA A 33 -27.62 11.67 -5.10
CA ALA A 33 -26.20 11.86 -5.42
C ALA A 33 -25.48 10.56 -5.81
N ALA A 34 -26.00 9.41 -5.37
CA ALA A 34 -25.42 8.09 -5.61
C ALA A 34 -25.37 7.70 -7.10
N GLN A 35 -26.27 8.20 -7.94
CA GLN A 35 -26.38 7.76 -9.34
C GLN A 35 -25.29 8.34 -10.25
N ALA A 36 -24.83 9.57 -10.03
CA ALA A 36 -23.71 10.16 -10.78
C ALA A 36 -22.35 9.59 -10.32
N SER A 37 -22.19 9.41 -8.99
CA SER A 37 -21.04 8.72 -8.39
C SER A 37 -20.94 7.26 -8.85
N SER A 38 -22.05 6.53 -8.97
CA SER A 38 -22.05 5.13 -9.40
C SER A 38 -21.57 4.90 -10.84
N LYS A 39 -21.87 5.82 -11.78
CA LYS A 39 -21.40 5.71 -13.18
C LYS A 39 -19.92 6.03 -13.32
N ALA A 40 -19.44 7.09 -12.67
CA ALA A 40 -18.01 7.44 -12.66
C ALA A 40 -17.18 6.32 -12.01
N SER A 41 -17.68 5.74 -10.91
CA SER A 41 -17.09 4.58 -10.24
C SER A 41 -16.96 3.38 -11.19
N SER A 42 -17.98 3.07 -12.00
CA SER A 42 -17.94 1.94 -12.94
C SER A 42 -16.87 2.06 -14.06
N LYS A 43 -16.59 3.27 -14.54
CA LYS A 43 -15.55 3.50 -15.56
C LYS A 43 -14.15 3.36 -14.96
N VAL A 44 -13.94 3.95 -13.78
CA VAL A 44 -12.68 3.84 -13.04
C VAL A 44 -12.40 2.38 -12.68
N GLU A 45 -13.41 1.62 -12.21
CA GLU A 45 -13.28 0.19 -11.94
C GLU A 45 -12.83 -0.60 -13.18
N ALA A 46 -13.46 -0.37 -14.34
CA ALA A 46 -13.12 -1.07 -15.57
C ALA A 46 -11.70 -0.73 -16.05
N CYS A 47 -11.30 0.53 -15.95
CA CYS A 47 -9.95 0.98 -16.28
C CYS A 47 -8.89 0.34 -15.36
N LEU A 48 -9.09 0.41 -14.04
CA LEU A 48 -8.19 -0.21 -13.06
C LEU A 48 -8.09 -1.72 -13.28
N ARG A 49 -9.22 -2.40 -13.54
CA ARG A 49 -9.22 -3.84 -13.85
C ARG A 49 -8.39 -4.15 -15.10
N LYS A 50 -8.49 -3.32 -16.14
CA LYS A 50 -7.67 -3.46 -17.36
C LYS A 50 -6.18 -3.18 -17.10
N ALA A 51 -5.86 -2.29 -16.16
CA ALA A 51 -4.49 -1.94 -15.81
C ALA A 51 -3.80 -2.94 -14.88
N MET A 52 -4.53 -3.85 -14.23
CA MET A 52 -3.97 -4.88 -13.33
C MET A 52 -2.76 -5.64 -13.89
N PRO A 53 -2.76 -6.17 -15.13
CA PRO A 53 -1.60 -6.86 -15.69
C PRO A 53 -0.47 -5.91 -16.12
N GLU A 54 -0.77 -4.63 -16.38
CA GLU A 54 0.15 -3.66 -16.96
C GLU A 54 0.07 -2.29 -16.23
N PRO A 55 0.37 -2.23 -14.92
CA PRO A 55 0.22 -1.01 -14.12
C PRO A 55 1.12 0.13 -14.60
N CYS A 56 2.22 -0.17 -15.30
CA CYS A 56 3.15 0.84 -15.77
C CYS A 56 2.56 1.80 -16.80
N THR A 57 1.68 1.33 -17.69
CA THR A 57 1.02 2.21 -18.67
C THR A 57 0.11 3.21 -17.98
N LEU A 58 -0.62 2.78 -16.96
CA LEU A 58 -1.46 3.66 -16.17
C LEU A 58 -0.61 4.67 -15.37
N LEU A 59 0.48 4.19 -14.76
CA LEU A 59 1.38 5.06 -14.03
C LEU A 59 1.98 6.12 -14.94
N GLN A 60 2.52 5.74 -16.11
CA GLN A 60 3.06 6.64 -17.13
C GLN A 60 2.08 7.74 -17.54
N HIS A 61 0.81 7.39 -17.79
CA HIS A 61 -0.21 8.37 -18.13
C HIS A 61 -0.50 9.34 -16.99
N ALA A 62 -0.51 8.87 -15.73
CA ALA A 62 -0.66 9.75 -14.57
C ALA A 62 0.50 10.75 -14.44
N GLY A 63 1.68 10.44 -15.01
CA GLY A 63 2.83 11.34 -15.08
C GLY A 63 2.71 12.48 -16.07
N ALA A 64 1.87 12.33 -17.11
CA ALA A 64 1.75 13.28 -18.21
C ALA A 64 1.26 14.68 -17.77
N GLU A 65 0.82 14.83 -16.52
CA GLU A 65 0.46 16.09 -15.89
C GLU A 65 1.66 16.81 -15.23
N GLY A 66 2.88 16.32 -15.42
CA GLY A 66 4.11 16.92 -14.89
C GLY A 66 4.40 16.59 -13.43
N LEU A 67 3.85 15.48 -12.92
CA LEU A 67 4.08 15.03 -11.54
C LEU A 67 5.53 14.56 -11.31
N TYR A 68 6.18 14.03 -12.34
CA TYR A 68 7.55 13.54 -12.30
C TYR A 68 8.16 13.67 -13.71
N PRO A 69 9.48 13.49 -13.89
CA PRO A 69 10.13 13.66 -15.19
C PRO A 69 9.55 12.77 -16.29
N ASP A 70 9.50 13.27 -17.53
CA ASP A 70 8.93 12.51 -18.65
C ASP A 70 9.82 11.32 -19.10
N ASP A 71 11.10 11.35 -18.78
CA ASP A 71 12.13 10.41 -19.24
C ASP A 71 12.43 9.26 -18.25
N LEU A 72 11.43 8.90 -17.43
CA LEU A 72 11.58 7.80 -16.47
C LEU A 72 11.52 6.41 -17.12
N THR A 73 12.43 5.54 -16.68
CA THR A 73 12.35 4.10 -16.98
C THR A 73 11.47 3.42 -15.94
N PHE A 74 10.31 2.94 -16.40
CA PHE A 74 9.37 2.19 -15.58
C PHE A 74 9.72 0.71 -15.53
N THR A 75 9.84 0.18 -14.33
CA THR A 75 10.18 -1.22 -14.08
C THR A 75 8.96 -1.94 -13.53
N PRO A 76 8.38 -2.90 -14.27
CA PRO A 76 7.37 -3.79 -13.70
C PRO A 76 8.02 -4.74 -12.70
N GLN A 77 7.36 -4.99 -11.58
CA GLN A 77 7.76 -6.02 -10.62
C GLN A 77 6.59 -6.97 -10.38
N GLU A 78 6.87 -8.26 -10.35
CA GLU A 78 5.87 -9.27 -10.01
C GLU A 78 6.18 -9.84 -8.63
N TYR A 79 5.21 -9.74 -7.73
CA TYR A 79 5.33 -10.31 -6.39
C TYR A 79 4.00 -10.95 -5.97
N GLY A 80 4.02 -12.24 -5.63
CA GLY A 80 2.83 -12.96 -5.17
C GLY A 80 1.65 -12.93 -6.15
N GLY A 81 1.93 -12.92 -7.46
CA GLY A 81 0.91 -12.84 -8.52
C GLY A 81 0.31 -11.44 -8.72
N GLN A 82 0.84 -10.41 -8.06
CA GLN A 82 0.49 -9.01 -8.31
C GLN A 82 1.62 -8.33 -9.09
N VAL A 83 1.24 -7.61 -10.13
CA VAL A 83 2.16 -6.75 -10.89
C VAL A 83 2.12 -5.36 -10.26
N SER A 84 3.29 -4.79 -10.01
CA SER A 84 3.47 -3.40 -9.65
C SER A 84 4.34 -2.68 -10.67
N CYS A 85 4.33 -1.35 -10.59
CA CYS A 85 5.21 -0.51 -11.37
C CYS A 85 5.95 0.48 -10.48
N THR A 86 7.25 0.63 -10.73
CA THR A 86 8.09 1.61 -10.05
C THR A 86 8.96 2.33 -11.07
N ALA A 87 9.17 3.62 -10.87
CA ALA A 87 10.27 4.35 -11.47
C ALA A 87 11.01 5.15 -10.40
N SER A 88 12.28 5.42 -10.67
CA SER A 88 13.15 6.19 -9.77
C SER A 88 14.04 7.13 -10.55
N TRP A 89 14.38 8.27 -9.96
CA TRP A 89 15.32 9.23 -10.52
C TRP A 89 16.14 9.91 -9.44
N SER A 90 17.35 10.32 -9.80
CA SER A 90 18.22 11.04 -8.90
C SER A 90 17.93 12.54 -8.96
N ALA A 91 17.32 13.08 -7.91
CA ALA A 91 17.08 14.52 -7.76
C ALA A 91 18.09 15.22 -6.83
N GLY A 92 19.14 14.51 -6.39
CA GLY A 92 20.16 15.05 -5.49
C GLY A 92 19.74 15.11 -4.02
N ARG A 93 18.66 14.41 -3.63
CA ARG A 93 18.25 14.30 -2.23
C ARG A 93 19.21 13.38 -1.47
N GLU A 94 19.56 13.79 -0.26
CA GLU A 94 20.27 12.94 0.69
C GLU A 94 19.36 12.51 1.83
N GLN A 95 19.61 11.35 2.42
CA GLN A 95 18.91 10.86 3.60
C GLN A 95 19.90 10.39 4.65
N GLU A 96 19.65 10.79 5.89
CA GLU A 96 20.35 10.24 7.03
C GLU A 96 19.89 8.81 7.31
N ILE A 97 20.83 7.89 7.31
CA ILE A 97 20.63 6.50 7.68
C ILE A 97 21.37 6.25 8.98
N LYS A 98 20.65 5.74 9.98
CA LYS A 98 21.22 5.34 11.27
C LYS A 98 21.57 3.86 11.23
N ALA A 99 22.82 3.53 11.47
CA ALA A 99 23.30 2.17 11.71
C ALA A 99 23.97 2.10 13.09
N GLY A 100 23.24 1.58 14.08
CA GLY A 100 23.69 1.59 15.47
C GLY A 100 23.83 3.01 16.01
N ALA A 101 25.00 3.35 16.53
CA ALA A 101 25.33 4.69 17.03
C ALA A 101 25.86 5.65 15.95
N MET A 102 26.04 5.17 14.71
CA MET A 102 26.56 5.98 13.60
C MET A 102 25.40 6.49 12.72
N THR A 103 25.46 7.77 12.37
CA THR A 103 24.60 8.37 11.35
C THR A 103 25.46 8.64 10.12
N PHE A 104 25.02 8.21 8.95
CA PHE A 104 25.63 8.56 7.68
C PHE A 104 24.59 9.20 6.76
N SER A 105 24.99 10.24 6.04
CA SER A 105 24.19 10.81 4.94
C SER A 105 24.60 10.14 3.65
N GLY A 106 23.63 9.73 2.84
CA GLY A 106 23.87 9.18 1.51
C GLY A 106 22.84 9.67 0.51
N PRO A 107 23.18 9.71 -0.78
CA PRO A 107 22.22 10.04 -1.82
C PRO A 107 21.12 9.00 -1.85
N VAL A 108 19.89 9.47 -2.06
CA VAL A 108 18.71 8.63 -2.24
C VAL A 108 17.96 9.10 -3.47
N ASP A 109 17.46 8.12 -4.22
CA ASP A 109 16.62 8.42 -5.37
C ASP A 109 15.21 8.79 -4.92
N ASP A 110 14.60 9.66 -5.72
CA ASP A 110 13.17 9.89 -5.69
C ASP A 110 12.48 8.72 -6.39
N THR A 111 11.27 8.40 -5.95
CA THR A 111 10.53 7.23 -6.44
C THR A 111 9.08 7.56 -6.71
N VAL A 112 8.51 6.86 -7.69
CA VAL A 112 7.08 6.80 -7.97
C VAL A 112 6.67 5.34 -8.10
N GLU A 113 5.61 4.95 -7.40
CA GLU A 113 5.17 3.56 -7.28
C GLU A 113 3.65 3.45 -7.44
N LEU A 114 3.21 2.46 -8.22
CA LEU A 114 1.83 1.99 -8.31
C LEU A 114 1.80 0.48 -8.09
N ASN A 115 1.15 0.05 -7.03
CA ASN A 115 1.15 -1.32 -6.55
C ASN A 115 -0.26 -1.85 -6.33
N GLY A 116 -0.38 -3.18 -6.32
CA GLY A 116 -1.51 -3.87 -5.71
C GLY A 116 -2.87 -3.52 -6.29
N ILE A 117 -2.96 -3.22 -7.60
CA ILE A 117 -4.25 -3.05 -8.27
C ILE A 117 -4.99 -4.39 -8.20
N ARG A 118 -6.14 -4.40 -7.53
CA ARG A 118 -6.92 -5.62 -7.30
C ARG A 118 -8.39 -5.34 -7.12
N GLU A 119 -9.20 -6.33 -7.43
CA GLU A 119 -10.60 -6.35 -7.04
C GLU A 119 -10.72 -6.85 -5.59
N LEU A 120 -11.45 -6.12 -4.76
CA LEU A 120 -11.68 -6.49 -3.36
C LEU A 120 -12.82 -7.51 -3.22
N SER A 121 -13.92 -7.26 -3.93
CA SER A 121 -15.15 -8.04 -3.89
C SER A 121 -16.03 -7.68 -5.08
N ASP A 122 -16.86 -8.61 -5.52
CA ASP A 122 -17.89 -8.40 -6.56
C ASP A 122 -19.04 -7.51 -6.06
N ASP A 123 -19.30 -7.54 -4.74
CA ASP A 123 -20.21 -6.65 -4.02
C ASP A 123 -19.50 -5.40 -3.46
N LEU A 124 -20.11 -4.22 -3.67
CA LEU A 124 -19.54 -2.92 -3.30
C LEU A 124 -19.49 -2.70 -1.79
N GLU A 125 -20.51 -3.15 -1.05
CA GLU A 125 -20.56 -2.99 0.40
C GLU A 125 -19.48 -3.85 1.06
N ARG A 126 -19.36 -5.11 0.63
CA ARG A 126 -18.29 -6.01 1.06
C ARG A 126 -16.91 -5.46 0.69
N ALA A 127 -16.73 -4.88 -0.51
CA ALA A 127 -15.48 -4.21 -0.87
C ALA A 127 -15.14 -3.05 0.08
N SER A 128 -16.14 -2.23 0.43
CA SER A 128 -15.99 -1.14 1.41
C SER A 128 -15.56 -1.65 2.78
N ASN A 129 -16.26 -2.66 3.30
CA ASN A 129 -15.99 -3.26 4.61
C ASN A 129 -14.61 -3.94 4.64
N MET A 130 -14.22 -4.63 3.57
CA MET A 130 -12.89 -5.21 3.45
C MET A 130 -11.79 -4.15 3.47
N PHE A 131 -11.95 -3.05 2.74
CA PHE A 131 -10.97 -1.96 2.75
C PHE A 131 -10.84 -1.34 4.15
N ALA A 132 -11.96 -1.02 4.79
CA ALA A 132 -12.00 -0.45 6.14
C ALA A 132 -11.36 -1.39 7.18
N ALA A 133 -11.62 -2.69 7.10
CA ALA A 133 -11.03 -3.67 8.01
C ALA A 133 -9.51 -3.83 7.80
N GLN A 134 -9.03 -3.71 6.56
CA GLN A 134 -7.61 -3.82 6.21
C GLN A 134 -6.79 -2.59 6.63
N HIS A 135 -7.38 -1.40 6.57
CA HIS A 135 -6.67 -0.12 6.73
C HIS A 135 -7.15 0.69 7.94
N ARG A 136 -7.44 0.01 9.04
CA ARG A 136 -7.75 0.63 10.34
C ARG A 136 -6.61 0.47 11.33
N THR A 137 -6.56 1.37 12.29
CA THR A 137 -5.77 1.16 13.50
C THR A 137 -6.39 0.01 14.31
N ARG A 138 -5.60 -1.02 14.56
CA ARG A 138 -6.01 -2.18 15.37
C ARG A 138 -5.87 -1.87 16.86
N SER A 139 -6.73 -2.46 17.69
CA SER A 139 -6.59 -2.36 19.15
C SER A 139 -5.36 -3.10 19.64
N ASP A 140 -4.89 -2.79 20.85
CA ASP A 140 -3.73 -3.46 21.45
C ASP A 140 -3.95 -4.97 21.59
N GLU A 141 -5.18 -5.40 21.91
CA GLU A 141 -5.55 -6.82 22.00
C GLU A 141 -5.51 -7.52 20.63
N GLU A 142 -5.88 -6.83 19.56
CA GLU A 142 -5.80 -7.36 18.20
C GLU A 142 -4.35 -7.42 17.71
N LYS A 143 -3.55 -6.41 18.03
CA LYS A 143 -2.11 -6.40 17.77
C LYS A 143 -1.40 -7.55 18.51
N ALA A 144 -1.75 -7.80 19.78
CA ALA A 144 -1.19 -8.90 20.56
C ALA A 144 -1.51 -10.27 19.92
N ARG A 145 -2.77 -10.49 19.53
CA ARG A 145 -3.19 -11.74 18.85
C ARG A 145 -2.49 -11.94 17.50
N LEU A 146 -2.34 -10.88 16.72
CA LEU A 146 -1.61 -10.93 15.45
C LEU A 146 -0.12 -11.17 15.65
N ALA A 147 0.49 -10.55 16.66
CA ALA A 147 1.90 -10.76 17.01
C ALA A 147 2.14 -12.23 17.41
N GLU A 148 1.25 -12.85 18.17
CA GLU A 148 1.33 -14.26 18.52
C GLU A 148 1.23 -15.18 17.30
N THR A 149 0.26 -14.91 16.42
CA THR A 149 0.07 -15.68 15.17
C THR A 149 1.29 -15.55 14.25
N ALA A 150 1.79 -14.32 14.06
CA ALA A 150 2.98 -14.05 13.25
C ALA A 150 4.24 -14.69 13.87
N ALA A 151 4.36 -14.65 15.19
CA ALA A 151 5.44 -15.34 15.90
C ALA A 151 5.35 -16.85 15.73
N GLU A 152 4.18 -17.48 15.84
CA GLU A 152 4.02 -18.91 15.58
C GLU A 152 4.45 -19.30 14.16
N ALA A 153 3.99 -18.55 13.16
CA ALA A 153 4.38 -18.78 11.77
C ALA A 153 5.89 -18.62 11.56
N ALA A 154 6.49 -17.55 12.09
CA ALA A 154 7.94 -17.33 11.97
C ALA A 154 8.75 -18.42 12.67
N ARG A 155 8.31 -18.90 13.84
CA ARG A 155 8.96 -19.98 14.58
C ARG A 155 9.01 -21.29 13.79
N ASN A 156 7.95 -21.59 13.04
CA ASN A 156 7.90 -22.75 12.18
C ASN A 156 8.90 -22.67 11.00
N GLU A 157 9.32 -21.47 10.60
CA GLU A 157 10.27 -21.26 9.50
C GLU A 157 11.73 -21.24 9.94
N VAL A 158 12.07 -20.57 11.05
CA VAL A 158 13.48 -20.38 11.49
C VAL A 158 13.98 -21.41 12.52
N GLY A 159 13.11 -22.28 13.03
CA GLY A 159 13.45 -23.31 14.02
C GLY A 159 13.71 -22.76 15.44
N ASP A 160 13.84 -23.66 16.42
CA ASP A 160 13.86 -23.30 17.85
C ASP A 160 15.03 -22.39 18.27
N GLN A 161 16.17 -22.42 17.56
CA GLN A 161 17.35 -21.60 17.88
C GLN A 161 17.13 -20.09 17.68
N HIS A 162 16.13 -19.69 16.88
CA HIS A 162 15.85 -18.30 16.56
C HIS A 162 14.45 -17.85 17.00
N LYS A 163 13.81 -18.64 17.86
CA LYS A 163 12.43 -18.49 18.33
C LYS A 163 12.15 -17.12 18.97
N ASP A 164 13.04 -16.68 19.86
CA ASP A 164 12.88 -15.42 20.59
C ASP A 164 13.08 -14.21 19.68
N MET A 165 14.06 -14.29 18.77
CA MET A 165 14.31 -13.26 17.76
C MET A 165 13.11 -13.13 16.80
N ALA A 166 12.56 -14.26 16.34
CA ALA A 166 11.39 -14.27 15.47
C ALA A 166 10.15 -13.65 16.15
N THR A 167 9.94 -13.97 17.42
CA THR A 167 8.83 -13.43 18.22
C THR A 167 8.95 -11.93 18.43
N ASP A 168 10.15 -11.44 18.77
CA ASP A 168 10.42 -10.01 18.93
C ASP A 168 10.24 -9.25 17.61
N LEU A 169 10.74 -9.80 16.50
CA LEU A 169 10.60 -9.18 15.18
C LEU A 169 9.13 -9.09 14.73
N ALA A 170 8.37 -10.19 14.89
CA ALA A 170 6.95 -10.23 14.57
C ALA A 170 6.15 -9.21 15.40
N SER A 171 6.42 -9.12 16.71
CA SER A 171 5.75 -8.18 17.60
C SER A 171 6.06 -6.73 17.24
N LYS A 172 7.33 -6.41 16.97
CA LYS A 172 7.74 -5.07 16.50
C LYS A 172 7.06 -4.72 15.18
N PHE A 173 6.99 -5.67 14.25
CA PHE A 173 6.36 -5.45 12.95
C PHE A 173 4.87 -5.13 13.09
N VAL A 174 4.11 -5.97 13.82
CA VAL A 174 2.67 -5.78 14.01
C VAL A 174 2.37 -4.46 14.74
N ASN A 175 3.17 -4.11 15.74
CA ASN A 175 2.97 -2.88 16.50
C ASN A 175 3.30 -1.62 15.69
N ALA A 176 4.21 -1.72 14.72
CA ALA A 176 4.60 -0.62 13.84
C ALA A 176 3.61 -0.35 12.70
N ILE A 177 2.61 -1.22 12.48
CA ILE A 177 1.57 -0.99 11.47
C ILE A 177 0.56 0.01 12.01
N GLU A 178 0.51 1.17 11.38
CA GLU A 178 -0.47 2.22 11.65
C GLU A 178 -1.09 2.71 10.35
N TYR A 179 -2.37 3.09 10.43
CA TYR A 179 -3.11 3.66 9.32
C TYR A 179 -3.78 4.97 9.74
N LYS A 180 -3.74 5.94 8.83
CA LYS A 180 -4.41 7.22 8.94
C LYS A 180 -5.34 7.37 7.74
N ALA A 181 -6.63 7.63 7.99
CA ALA A 181 -7.57 7.95 6.92
C ALA A 181 -7.14 9.22 6.18
N ILE A 182 -7.28 9.22 4.86
CA ILE A 182 -6.98 10.35 3.99
C ILE A 182 -8.22 10.67 3.19
N ASP A 183 -8.71 11.90 3.32
CA ASP A 183 -9.92 12.35 2.64
C ASP A 183 -9.63 12.86 1.22
N GLY A 184 -10.65 12.84 0.37
CA GLY A 184 -10.62 13.50 -0.94
C GLY A 184 -9.87 12.74 -2.04
N VAL A 185 -9.69 11.42 -1.89
CA VAL A 185 -9.11 10.53 -2.92
C VAL A 185 -9.91 9.23 -2.98
N GLY A 186 -10.41 8.89 -4.18
CA GLY A 186 -11.26 7.71 -4.37
C GLY A 186 -12.52 7.75 -3.52
N ASP A 187 -13.09 6.57 -3.26
CA ASP A 187 -14.22 6.39 -2.34
C ASP A 187 -13.77 6.16 -0.89
N ALA A 188 -12.51 5.78 -0.68
CA ALA A 188 -11.83 5.74 0.61
C ALA A 188 -10.32 5.69 0.39
N ALA A 189 -9.53 6.31 1.27
CA ALA A 189 -8.08 6.19 1.24
C ALA A 189 -7.47 6.17 2.65
N ALA A 190 -6.32 5.52 2.78
CA ALA A 190 -5.58 5.42 4.02
C ALA A 190 -4.08 5.40 3.76
N TRP A 191 -3.35 6.25 4.49
CA TRP A 191 -1.90 6.23 4.56
C TRP A 191 -1.45 5.28 5.66
N GLY A 192 -0.63 4.29 5.35
CA GLY A 192 -0.11 3.40 6.38
C GLY A 192 0.77 2.29 5.86
N GLY A 193 1.13 1.38 6.76
CA GLY A 193 2.15 0.36 6.55
C GLY A 193 3.29 0.49 7.57
N VAL A 194 4.47 -0.04 7.24
CA VAL A 194 5.60 -0.12 8.19
C VAL A 194 6.79 0.69 7.68
N GLY A 195 7.21 1.69 8.47
CA GLY A 195 8.42 2.48 8.21
C GLY A 195 8.51 2.98 6.77
N ARG A 196 9.61 2.65 6.08
CA ARG A 196 9.83 3.02 4.67
C ARG A 196 8.96 2.28 3.66
N PHE A 197 8.04 1.43 4.08
CA PHE A 197 7.08 0.73 3.21
C PHE A 197 5.66 1.28 3.37
N LYS A 198 5.48 2.41 4.07
CA LYS A 198 4.19 3.11 4.08
C LYS A 198 3.81 3.55 2.67
N GLN A 199 2.54 3.39 2.33
CA GLN A 199 1.96 3.76 1.05
C GLN A 199 0.54 4.30 1.26
N LEU A 200 0.04 5.03 0.27
CA LEU A 200 -1.36 5.45 0.22
C LEU A 200 -2.18 4.33 -0.43
N ALA A 201 -2.98 3.62 0.37
CA ALA A 201 -3.98 2.69 -0.15
C ALA A 201 -5.25 3.46 -0.52
N VAL A 202 -5.83 3.14 -1.67
CA VAL A 202 -7.02 3.81 -2.21
C VAL A 202 -8.01 2.76 -2.68
N ARG A 203 -9.29 2.99 -2.38
CA ARG A 203 -10.43 2.25 -2.94
C ARG A 203 -11.16 3.14 -3.94
N ALA A 204 -11.41 2.61 -5.13
CA ALA A 204 -12.28 3.20 -6.13
C ALA A 204 -13.29 2.13 -6.59
N GLY A 205 -14.51 2.24 -6.10
CA GLY A 205 -15.57 1.26 -6.20
C GLY A 205 -15.17 -0.05 -5.53
N ARG A 206 -15.16 -1.12 -6.32
CA ARG A 206 -14.73 -2.47 -5.96
C ARG A 206 -13.23 -2.71 -6.12
N MET A 207 -12.52 -1.77 -6.75
CA MET A 207 -11.09 -1.87 -6.96
C MET A 207 -10.33 -1.18 -5.83
N ALA A 208 -9.14 -1.70 -5.53
CA ALA A 208 -8.17 -1.02 -4.69
C ALA A 208 -6.81 -1.01 -5.38
N PHE A 209 -6.00 -0.01 -5.04
CA PHE A 209 -4.61 0.12 -5.46
C PHE A 209 -3.82 0.86 -4.38
N GLN A 210 -2.50 0.82 -4.47
CA GLN A 210 -1.59 1.50 -3.56
C GLN A 210 -0.63 2.36 -4.36
N VAL A 211 -0.38 3.58 -3.90
CA VAL A 211 0.62 4.46 -4.52
C VAL A 211 1.58 5.02 -3.50
N ARG A 212 2.76 5.39 -3.98
CA ARG A 212 3.70 6.20 -3.24
C ARG A 212 4.51 7.07 -4.19
N MET A 213 4.64 8.34 -3.85
CA MET A 213 5.61 9.23 -4.48
C MET A 213 6.53 9.80 -3.40
N THR A 214 7.83 9.58 -3.56
CA THR A 214 8.85 10.03 -2.62
C THR A 214 9.74 11.04 -3.32
N ARG A 215 9.55 12.34 -3.03
CA ARG A 215 10.42 13.45 -3.46
C ARG A 215 10.97 14.27 -2.30
N SER A 216 10.68 13.83 -1.08
CA SER A 216 11.05 14.48 0.17
C SER A 216 11.30 13.44 1.25
N ASN A 217 12.10 13.82 2.26
CA ASN A 217 12.27 13.03 3.48
C ASN A 217 11.16 13.29 4.51
N GLU A 218 10.36 14.33 4.30
CA GLU A 218 9.28 14.73 5.20
C GLU A 218 8.00 13.97 4.88
N GLU A 219 7.53 13.16 5.84
CA GLU A 219 6.33 12.33 5.68
C GLU A 219 5.10 13.13 5.21
N PRO A 220 4.80 14.35 5.73
CA PRO A 220 3.67 15.13 5.23
C PRO A 220 3.73 15.45 3.74
N GLN A 221 4.93 15.72 3.20
CA GLN A 221 5.11 15.98 1.78
C GLN A 221 4.95 14.70 0.95
N VAL A 222 5.51 13.57 1.43
CA VAL A 222 5.33 12.26 0.78
C VAL A 222 3.85 11.88 0.71
N ILE A 223 3.07 12.15 1.76
CA ILE A 223 1.62 11.94 1.76
C ILE A 223 0.95 12.83 0.71
N ALA A 224 1.24 14.13 0.69
CA ALA A 224 0.65 15.07 -0.25
C ALA A 224 0.95 14.71 -1.72
N ASP A 225 2.20 14.35 -2.00
CA ASP A 225 2.65 13.87 -3.30
C ASP A 225 1.95 12.57 -3.70
N SER A 226 1.82 11.62 -2.78
CA SER A 226 1.11 10.35 -3.02
C SER A 226 -0.39 10.55 -3.26
N VAL A 227 -0.99 11.54 -2.59
CA VAL A 227 -2.39 11.96 -2.82
C VAL A 227 -2.58 12.53 -4.23
N GLN A 228 -1.67 13.39 -4.69
CA GLN A 228 -1.70 13.93 -6.05
C GLN A 228 -1.57 12.80 -7.09
N LEU A 229 -0.62 11.89 -6.88
CA LEU A 229 -0.43 10.73 -7.74
C LEU A 229 -1.68 9.84 -7.81
N ALA A 230 -2.31 9.56 -6.67
CA ALA A 230 -3.54 8.76 -6.65
C ALA A 230 -4.69 9.42 -7.42
N LYS A 231 -4.82 10.75 -7.32
CA LYS A 231 -5.81 11.50 -8.09
C LYS A 231 -5.54 11.41 -9.58
N ALA A 232 -4.30 11.64 -10.01
CA ALA A 232 -3.91 11.51 -11.42
C ALA A 232 -4.15 10.09 -11.97
N VAL A 233 -3.91 9.04 -11.16
CA VAL A 233 -4.24 7.65 -11.54
C VAL A 233 -5.75 7.46 -11.75
N ILE A 234 -6.59 8.02 -10.87
CA ILE A 234 -8.05 7.95 -11.00
C ILE A 234 -8.52 8.78 -12.21
N GLU A 235 -7.99 9.98 -12.38
CA GLU A 235 -8.33 10.90 -13.48
C GLU A 235 -7.92 10.33 -14.85
N GLY A 236 -6.76 9.67 -14.94
CA GLY A 236 -6.34 8.92 -16.12
C GLY A 236 -7.27 7.75 -16.50
N CYS A 237 -8.18 7.37 -15.60
CA CYS A 237 -9.23 6.38 -15.84
C CYS A 237 -10.62 6.96 -16.16
N GLN A 238 -10.80 8.29 -16.10
CA GLN A 238 -12.06 8.98 -16.38
C GLN A 238 -12.29 9.29 -17.85
#